data_AF-A0A7X6ZFX4-F1
#
_entry.id   AF-A0A7X6ZFX4-F1
#
_cell.length_a   1.000
_cell.length_b   1.000
_cell.length_c   1.000
_cell.angle_alpha   90.00
_cell.angle_beta   90.00
_cell.angle_gamma   90.00
#
_symmetry.space_group_name_H-M   'P 1'
#
loop_
_entity.id
_entity.type
_entity.pdbx_description
1 polymer ?
#
loop_
_entity_poly.entity_id
_entity_poly.type
_entity_poly.pdbx_seq_one_letter_code
_entity_poly.pdbx_strand_id
1 'polypeptide(L)'
;MAGEFGAYIDNKRKGRGIGGEDIKLKDIAEAMGMTASYLSDIVKGRRNPPEMQILEKIAIVLQLTSDEKEEMFDLAGRERDTAAPDLPEYLMSTQLPNVRKALRRATEKNLGDDFWKKVLDDIGKEDKQS
;
A
#
# COMPACT_ATOMS: atom_id res chain seq x y z
N MET A 1 -5.64 -12.61 0.52
CA MET A 1 -6.44 -13.43 -0.43
C MET A 1 -6.47 -12.71 -1.77
N ALA A 2 -6.58 -13.43 -2.90
CA ALA A 2 -6.65 -12.77 -4.20
C ALA A 2 -7.94 -11.92 -4.30
N GLY A 3 -7.81 -10.65 -4.71
CA GLY A 3 -8.91 -9.72 -4.95
C GLY A 3 -9.22 -8.74 -3.81
N GLU A 4 -8.50 -8.77 -2.69
CA GLU A 4 -8.63 -7.75 -1.63
C GLU A 4 -8.20 -6.36 -2.12
N PHE A 5 -7.09 -6.28 -2.86
CA PHE A 5 -6.63 -5.05 -3.49
C PHE A 5 -7.69 -4.52 -4.46
N GLY A 6 -8.23 -5.40 -5.31
CA GLY A 6 -9.26 -5.05 -6.26
C GLY A 6 -10.53 -4.49 -5.61
N ALA A 7 -11.02 -5.18 -4.56
CA ALA A 7 -12.16 -4.76 -3.78
C ALA A 7 -11.93 -3.42 -3.05
N TYR A 8 -10.70 -3.20 -2.57
CA TYR A 8 -10.31 -1.94 -1.94
C TYR A 8 -10.46 -0.76 -2.91
N ILE A 9 -9.92 -0.89 -4.12
CA ILE A 9 -10.04 0.14 -5.17
C ILE A 9 -11.50 0.41 -5.54
N ASP A 10 -12.31 -0.66 -5.70
CA ASP A 10 -13.74 -0.50 -6.01
C ASP A 10 -14.54 0.16 -4.87
N ASN A 11 -14.10 0.00 -3.62
CA ASN A 11 -14.69 0.69 -2.49
C ASN A 11 -14.26 2.16 -2.45
N LYS A 12 -12.95 2.44 -2.50
CA LYS A 12 -12.41 3.80 -2.36
C LYS A 12 -12.87 4.77 -3.44
N ARG A 13 -13.18 4.30 -4.65
CA ARG A 13 -13.70 5.18 -5.72
C ARG A 13 -15.08 5.78 -5.44
N LYS A 14 -15.85 5.21 -4.51
CA LYS A 14 -17.25 5.60 -4.28
C LYS A 14 -17.36 6.96 -3.61
N GLY A 15 -18.19 7.83 -4.17
CA GLY A 15 -18.45 9.16 -3.61
C GLY A 15 -17.28 10.15 -3.61
N ARG A 16 -16.17 9.84 -4.30
CA ARG A 16 -14.97 10.71 -4.38
C ARG A 16 -14.88 11.54 -5.65
N GLY A 17 -15.79 11.32 -6.59
CA GLY A 17 -15.90 12.09 -7.82
C GLY A 17 -16.52 13.46 -7.58
N ILE A 18 -16.60 14.25 -8.65
CA ILE A 18 -17.13 15.61 -8.60
C ILE A 18 -18.60 15.58 -8.15
N GLY A 19 -18.95 16.38 -7.15
CA GLY A 19 -20.30 16.41 -6.61
C GLY A 19 -20.71 15.15 -5.82
N GLY A 20 -19.74 14.34 -5.38
CA GLY A 20 -20.00 13.13 -4.60
C GLY A 20 -20.41 11.93 -5.45
N GLU A 21 -20.14 11.97 -6.76
CA GLU A 21 -20.32 10.79 -7.62
C GLU A 21 -19.20 9.76 -7.43
N ASP A 22 -19.37 8.58 -8.00
CA ASP A 22 -18.29 7.59 -8.06
C ASP A 22 -17.24 7.98 -9.10
N ILE A 23 -15.96 7.89 -8.75
CA ILE A 23 -14.88 7.90 -9.75
C ILE A 23 -15.05 6.65 -10.63
N LYS A 24 -15.02 6.82 -11.96
CA LYS A 24 -15.27 5.71 -12.88
C LYS A 24 -13.99 4.92 -13.10
N LEU A 25 -14.12 3.61 -13.32
CA LEU A 25 -12.97 2.75 -13.64
C LEU A 25 -12.18 3.23 -14.86
N LYS A 26 -12.84 3.89 -15.82
CA LYS A 26 -12.15 4.47 -16.98
C LYS A 26 -11.19 5.59 -16.59
N ASP A 27 -11.53 6.42 -15.60
CA ASP A 27 -10.75 7.57 -15.18
C ASP A 27 -9.49 7.10 -14.41
N ILE A 28 -9.66 6.06 -13.57
CA ILE A 28 -8.55 5.39 -12.89
C ILE A 28 -7.63 4.73 -13.92
N ALA A 29 -8.19 4.00 -14.89
CA ALA A 29 -7.40 3.33 -15.92
C ALA A 29 -6.61 4.32 -16.80
N GLU A 30 -7.22 5.46 -17.15
CA GLU A 30 -6.54 6.54 -17.88
C GLU A 30 -5.32 7.06 -17.10
N ALA A 31 -5.47 7.31 -15.80
CA ALA A 31 -4.32 7.73 -14.97
C ALA A 31 -3.25 6.65 -14.84
N MET A 32 -3.63 5.37 -14.83
CA MET A 32 -2.66 4.27 -14.90
C MET A 32 -1.93 4.22 -16.26
N GLY A 33 -2.44 4.89 -17.30
CA GLY A 33 -1.98 4.70 -18.68
C GLY A 33 -2.38 3.34 -19.26
N MET A 34 -3.49 2.77 -18.76
CA MET A 34 -3.96 1.41 -19.04
C MET A 34 -5.40 1.41 -19.55
N THR A 35 -5.87 0.27 -20.04
CA THR A 35 -7.27 0.12 -20.49
C THR A 35 -8.20 -0.14 -19.31
N ALA A 36 -9.47 0.26 -19.43
CA ALA A 36 -10.49 -0.05 -18.42
C ALA A 36 -10.67 -1.58 -18.23
N SER A 37 -10.47 -2.38 -19.29
CA SER A 37 -10.45 -3.85 -19.20
C SER A 37 -9.30 -4.36 -18.33
N TYR A 38 -8.11 -3.76 -18.44
CA TYR A 38 -6.96 -4.13 -17.61
C TYR A 38 -7.22 -3.85 -16.13
N LEU A 39 -7.78 -2.68 -15.80
CA LEU A 39 -8.18 -2.39 -14.41
C LEU A 39 -9.31 -3.32 -13.95
N SER A 40 -10.28 -3.66 -14.81
CA SER A 40 -11.33 -4.61 -14.45
C SER A 40 -10.78 -6.00 -14.10
N ASP A 41 -9.74 -6.46 -14.79
CA ASP A 41 -9.08 -7.72 -14.47
C ASP A 41 -8.38 -7.66 -13.10
N ILE A 42 -7.72 -6.54 -12.77
CA ILE A 42 -7.13 -6.32 -11.44
C ILE A 42 -8.21 -6.31 -10.35
N VAL A 43 -9.28 -5.54 -10.56
CA VAL A 43 -10.40 -5.44 -9.59
C VAL A 43 -11.04 -6.80 -9.32
N LYS A 44 -11.06 -7.69 -10.32
CA LYS A 44 -11.59 -9.06 -10.21
C LYS A 44 -10.55 -10.09 -9.71
N GLY A 45 -9.35 -9.64 -9.30
CA GLY A 45 -8.28 -10.52 -8.83
C GLY A 45 -7.71 -11.46 -9.90
N ARG A 46 -7.91 -11.15 -11.20
CA ARG A 46 -7.40 -11.94 -12.34
C ARG A 46 -5.97 -11.54 -12.74
N ARG A 47 -5.51 -10.40 -12.23
CA ARG A 47 -4.16 -9.84 -12.43
C ARG A 47 -3.66 -9.32 -11.10
N ASN A 48 -2.34 -9.39 -10.92
CA ASN A 48 -1.68 -8.83 -9.75
C ASN A 48 -1.85 -7.30 -9.70
N PRO A 49 -1.81 -6.72 -8.49
CA PRO A 49 -1.70 -5.28 -8.30
C PRO A 49 -0.53 -4.70 -9.10
N PRO A 50 -0.66 -3.47 -9.61
CA PRO A 50 0.37 -2.85 -10.42
C PRO A 50 1.59 -2.44 -9.60
N GLU A 51 2.66 -2.00 -10.28
CA GLU A 51 3.88 -1.54 -9.62
C GLU A 51 3.73 -0.19 -8.92
N MET A 52 4.68 0.14 -8.05
CA MET A 52 4.68 1.33 -7.18
C MET A 52 4.30 2.63 -7.90
N GLN A 53 4.93 2.91 -9.06
CA GLN A 53 4.67 4.13 -9.82
C GLN A 53 3.20 4.26 -10.27
N ILE A 54 2.52 3.14 -10.53
CA ILE A 54 1.12 3.12 -10.93
C ILE A 54 0.22 3.20 -9.70
N LEU A 55 0.59 2.55 -8.59
CA LEU A 55 -0.12 2.67 -7.32
C LEU A 55 -0.16 4.13 -6.85
N GLU A 56 0.94 4.88 -6.98
CA GLU A 56 0.98 6.31 -6.69
C GLU A 56 -0.04 7.11 -7.52
N LYS A 57 -0.19 6.81 -8.81
CA LYS A 57 -1.20 7.46 -9.67
C LYS A 57 -2.62 7.11 -9.24
N ILE A 58 -2.86 5.86 -8.84
CA ILE A 58 -4.14 5.42 -8.31
C ILE A 58 -4.46 6.19 -7.02
N ALA A 59 -3.49 6.33 -6.11
CA ALA A 59 -3.67 7.09 -4.87
C ALA A 59 -4.07 8.55 -5.14
N ILE A 60 -3.42 9.19 -6.11
CA ILE A 60 -3.72 10.57 -6.52
C ILE A 60 -5.15 10.68 -7.08
N VAL A 61 -5.53 9.82 -8.01
CA VAL A 61 -6.88 9.88 -8.62
C VAL A 61 -7.97 9.61 -7.59
N LEU A 62 -7.76 8.63 -6.71
CA LEU A 62 -8.71 8.29 -5.66
C LEU A 62 -8.65 9.25 -4.46
N GLN A 63 -7.76 10.25 -4.49
CA GLN A 63 -7.58 11.21 -3.40
C GLN A 63 -7.39 10.50 -2.05
N LEU A 64 -6.56 9.45 -2.04
CA LEU A 64 -6.31 8.67 -0.83
C LEU A 64 -5.58 9.52 0.22
N THR A 65 -5.95 9.34 1.48
CA THR A 65 -5.14 9.83 2.60
C THR A 65 -3.83 9.03 2.71
N SER A 66 -2.89 9.47 3.54
CA SER A 66 -1.65 8.72 3.81
C SER A 66 -1.95 7.30 4.30
N ASP A 67 -2.81 7.16 5.30
CA ASP A 67 -3.19 5.85 5.87
C ASP A 67 -3.85 4.94 4.82
N GLU A 68 -4.72 5.50 3.97
CA GLU A 68 -5.37 4.73 2.90
C GLU A 68 -4.37 4.30 1.81
N LYS A 69 -3.39 5.14 1.55
CA LYS A 69 -2.31 4.84 0.62
C LYS A 69 -1.41 3.72 1.17
N GLU A 70 -1.06 3.75 2.45
CA GLU A 70 -0.31 2.70 3.13
C GLU A 70 -1.08 1.37 3.11
N GLU A 71 -2.38 1.39 3.43
CA GLU A 71 -3.24 0.22 3.34
C GLU A 71 -3.29 -0.36 1.92
N MET A 72 -3.40 0.50 0.89
CA MET A 72 -3.34 0.08 -0.51
C MET A 72 -2.01 -0.61 -0.85
N PHE A 73 -0.89 -0.10 -0.33
CA PHE A 73 0.44 -0.66 -0.54
C PHE A 73 0.59 -2.03 0.15
N ASP A 74 0.10 -2.17 1.37
CA ASP A 74 0.07 -3.44 2.10
C ASP A 74 -0.73 -4.50 1.34
N LEU A 75 -1.92 -4.13 0.83
CA LEU A 75 -2.74 -5.02 0.00
C LEU A 75 -2.02 -5.40 -1.29
N ALA A 76 -1.35 -4.44 -1.94
CA ALA A 76 -0.60 -4.69 -3.16
C ALA A 76 0.58 -5.65 -2.94
N GLY A 77 1.32 -5.47 -1.85
CA GLY A 77 2.42 -6.35 -1.46
C GLY A 77 1.91 -7.76 -1.14
N ARG A 78 0.87 -7.88 -0.31
CA ARG A 78 0.28 -9.16 0.10
C ARG A 78 -0.20 -10.00 -1.08
N GLU A 79 -0.88 -9.40 -2.06
CA GLU A 79 -1.33 -10.13 -3.25
C GLU A 79 -0.20 -10.51 -4.21
N ARG A 80 0.95 -9.84 -4.12
CA ARG A 80 2.15 -10.18 -4.88
C ARG A 80 3.09 -11.12 -4.13
N ASP A 81 2.71 -11.57 -2.94
CA ASP A 81 3.55 -12.33 -2.00
C ASP A 81 4.89 -11.61 -1.70
N THR A 82 4.85 -10.29 -1.58
CA THR A 82 6.00 -9.43 -1.24
C THR A 82 5.69 -8.46 -0.10
N ALA A 83 6.71 -7.75 0.40
CA ALA A 83 6.48 -6.57 1.24
C ALA A 83 5.70 -5.50 0.47
N ALA A 84 5.08 -4.56 1.21
CA ALA A 84 4.49 -3.36 0.64
C ALA A 84 5.52 -2.64 -0.25
N PRO A 85 5.15 -2.18 -1.46
CA PRO A 85 6.08 -1.77 -2.51
C PRO A 85 6.94 -0.53 -2.19
N ASP A 86 6.57 0.24 -1.18
CA ASP A 86 7.28 1.42 -0.66
C ASP A 86 8.40 1.06 0.35
N LEU A 87 8.27 -0.06 1.06
CA LEU A 87 9.22 -0.46 2.10
C LEU A 87 10.61 -0.93 1.59
N PRO A 88 10.74 -1.63 0.44
CA PRO A 88 12.01 -2.23 0.02
C PRO A 88 13.19 -1.27 -0.02
N GLU A 89 12.99 -0.02 -0.44
CA GLU A 89 14.06 0.97 -0.51
C GLU A 89 14.64 1.25 0.88
N TYR A 90 13.78 1.55 1.86
CA TYR A 90 14.18 1.78 3.24
C TYR A 90 14.79 0.52 3.87
N LEU A 91 14.11 -0.62 3.75
CA LEU A 91 14.58 -1.90 4.26
C LEU A 91 15.93 -2.28 3.66
N MET A 92 16.16 -1.97 2.38
CA MET A 92 17.34 -2.39 1.64
C MET A 92 18.49 -1.37 1.63
N SER A 93 18.32 -0.21 2.27
CA SER A 93 19.34 0.83 2.39
C SER A 93 20.62 0.35 3.07
N THR A 94 21.78 0.57 2.43
CA THR A 94 23.10 0.25 3.00
C THR A 94 23.50 1.16 4.15
N GLN A 95 22.85 2.32 4.27
CA GLN A 95 23.09 3.30 5.35
C GLN A 95 22.42 2.89 6.65
N LEU A 96 21.42 1.99 6.60
CA LEU A 96 20.63 1.55 7.75
C LEU A 96 20.74 0.03 7.97
N PRO A 97 21.94 -0.53 8.19
CA PRO A 97 22.12 -1.98 8.32
C PRO A 97 21.40 -2.58 9.53
N ASN A 98 21.07 -1.76 10.54
CA ASN A 98 20.39 -2.22 11.75
C ASN A 98 18.91 -2.56 11.52
N VAL A 99 18.25 -1.98 10.51
CA VAL A 99 16.84 -2.30 10.17
C VAL A 99 16.69 -3.80 9.88
N ARG A 100 17.50 -4.33 8.97
CA ARG A 100 17.48 -5.76 8.61
C ARG A 100 17.97 -6.67 9.74
N LYS A 101 18.90 -6.21 10.58
CA LYS A 101 19.32 -6.96 11.78
C LYS A 101 18.19 -7.06 12.81
N ALA A 102 17.46 -5.96 13.03
CA ALA A 102 16.32 -5.91 13.94
C ALA A 102 15.21 -6.86 13.48
N LEU A 103 14.82 -6.80 12.19
CA LEU A 103 13.81 -7.69 11.63
C LEU A 103 14.19 -9.17 11.77
N ARG A 104 15.42 -9.56 11.41
CA ARG A 104 15.88 -10.96 11.56
C ARG A 104 15.83 -11.44 13.02
N ARG A 105 16.30 -10.62 13.96
CA ARG A 105 16.26 -10.95 15.39
C ARG A 105 14.83 -11.05 15.94
N ALA A 106 13.94 -10.17 15.48
CA ALA A 106 12.53 -10.23 15.84
C ALA A 106 11.90 -11.54 15.37
N THR A 107 12.21 -11.97 14.13
CA THR A 107 11.80 -13.28 13.60
C THR A 107 12.39 -14.44 14.40
N GLU A 108 13.70 -14.44 14.65
CA GLU A 108 14.39 -15.48 15.43
C GLU A 108 13.79 -15.66 16.84
N LYS A 109 13.35 -14.56 17.47
CA LYS A 109 12.72 -14.56 18.79
C LYS A 109 11.21 -14.70 18.76
N ASN A 110 10.61 -14.89 17.59
CA ASN A 110 9.16 -14.96 17.39
C ASN A 110 8.40 -13.79 18.06
N LEU A 111 8.94 -12.57 17.93
CA LEU A 111 8.32 -11.37 18.47
C LEU A 111 7.09 -11.00 17.63
N GLY A 112 5.93 -10.91 18.27
CA GLY A 112 4.66 -10.54 17.64
C GLY A 112 4.36 -9.05 17.67
N ASP A 113 3.11 -8.71 17.35
CA ASP A 113 2.60 -7.34 17.23
C ASP A 113 2.78 -6.50 18.51
N ASP A 114 2.67 -7.10 19.71
CA ASP A 114 2.88 -6.39 20.98
C ASP A 114 4.29 -5.82 21.15
N PHE A 115 5.29 -6.42 20.50
CA PHE A 115 6.64 -5.84 20.45
C PHE A 115 6.67 -4.65 19.49
N TRP A 116 6.08 -4.78 18.30
CA TRP A 116 6.08 -3.72 17.30
C TRP A 116 5.26 -2.51 17.71
N LYS A 117 4.16 -2.68 18.47
CA LYS A 117 3.45 -1.56 19.11
C LYS A 117 4.38 -0.71 19.98
N LYS A 118 5.22 -1.34 20.79
CA LYS A 118 6.21 -0.62 21.62
C LYS A 118 7.23 0.13 20.77
N VAL A 119 7.68 -0.48 19.67
CA VAL A 119 8.59 0.17 18.72
C VAL A 119 7.93 1.40 18.08
N LEU A 120 6.66 1.29 17.66
CA LEU A 120 5.89 2.41 17.10
C LEU A 120 5.69 3.53 18.13
N ASP A 121 5.35 3.17 19.38
CA ASP A 121 5.22 4.13 20.47
C ASP A 121 6.53 4.88 20.75
N ASP A 122 7.67 4.20 20.64
CA ASP A 122 8.98 4.81 20.84
C ASP A 122 9.36 5.75 19.68
N ILE A 123 9.07 5.36 18.43
CA ILE A 123 9.24 6.23 17.25
C ILE A 123 8.42 7.52 17.39
N GLY A 124 7.13 7.41 17.75
CA GLY A 124 6.25 8.57 17.90
C GLY A 124 6.61 9.51 19.06
N LYS A 125 7.51 9.11 19.96
CA LYS A 125 8.08 10.01 20.99
C LYS A 125 9.23 10.86 20.45
N GLU A 126 9.98 10.37 19.46
CA GLU A 126 11.05 11.14 18.80
C GLU A 126 10.48 12.31 17.99
N ASP A 127 9.31 12.11 17.36
CA ASP A 127 8.58 13.16 16.63
C ASP A 127 8.19 14.36 17.51
N LYS A 128 8.09 14.17 18.84
CA LYS A 128 7.72 15.23 19.80
C LYS A 128 8.90 15.98 20.37
N GLN A 129 10.13 15.59 20.05
CA GLN A 129 11.36 16.25 20.53
C GLN A 129 12.04 17.12 19.47
N SER A 130 11.51 17.14 18.24
CA SER A 130 11.99 17.98 17.13
C SER A 130 11.10 19.19 16.88
#